data_AF-A0A914MQ94-F1
#
_entry.id   AF-A0A914MQ94-F1
#
_cell.length_a   1.000
_cell.length_b   1.000
_cell.length_c   1.000
_cell.angle_alpha   90.00
_cell.angle_beta   90.00
_cell.angle_gamma   90.00
#
_symmetry.space_group_name_H-M   'P 1'
#
loop_
_entity.id
_entity.type
_entity.pdbx_description
1 polymer ?
#
loop_
_entity_poly.entity_id
_entity_poly.type
_entity_poly.pdbx_seq_one_letter_code
_entity_poly.pdbx_strand_id
1 'polypeptide(L)'
;MINNWVDDELHKILGYSDSATVAFIIAQAKKSTDNEDFIERLRGSFDEITNDVKIFASKLLDKVPRTVKKPLPKQKGLSQLELENLNIKRLNATLKPLDDEDDYEPSTSFDISKKIESKKKGRSTRKRWESSSEEEEDIGEQQQKTSPSVNKDVKEENKNSSEESDFDKLEEETQKDIEERDALSKRIKEKESKNTRHIMSKSEARSFAEAQKRLKLENESKEDKEEMLNKLRYESRKSYLNKRKEDKRMELEAQVRDDETLFARERLTKKEQLDVKYRKEVLNFVKKYDEAGNILKQKRYHVPDTSSKTIPEDYIEEPELPGGSGRLWEEEKLMAAVFHTGAKDAINKIGVGLSPIFCF
;
A
#
# COMPACT_ATOMS: atom_id res chain seq x y z
N MET A 1 -7.07 -52.37 -3.61
CA MET A 1 -8.33 -53.13 -3.70
C MET A 1 -9.38 -52.44 -4.57
N ILE A 2 -9.64 -51.14 -4.42
CA ILE A 2 -10.58 -50.41 -5.32
C ILE A 2 -10.15 -50.51 -6.79
N ASN A 3 -8.86 -50.34 -7.10
CA ASN A 3 -8.38 -50.32 -8.49
C ASN A 3 -8.73 -51.61 -9.25
N ASN A 4 -8.42 -52.79 -8.69
CA ASN A 4 -8.70 -54.07 -9.33
C ASN A 4 -10.21 -54.31 -9.51
N TRP A 5 -11.04 -53.84 -8.57
CA TRP A 5 -12.49 -53.96 -8.73
C TRP A 5 -13.04 -53.06 -9.85
N VAL A 6 -12.50 -51.84 -9.99
CA VAL A 6 -12.84 -50.95 -11.11
C VAL A 6 -12.39 -51.56 -12.44
N ASP A 7 -11.22 -52.19 -12.45
CA ASP A 7 -10.67 -52.91 -13.60
C ASP A 7 -11.64 -54.01 -14.09
N ASP A 8 -12.12 -54.85 -13.18
CA ASP A 8 -13.07 -55.94 -13.48
C ASP A 8 -14.43 -55.41 -13.98
N GLU A 9 -14.93 -54.31 -13.42
CA GLU A 9 -16.21 -53.71 -13.84
C GLU A 9 -16.10 -53.00 -15.20
N LEU A 10 -14.96 -52.37 -15.50
CA LEU A 10 -14.70 -51.79 -16.82
C LEU A 10 -14.59 -52.85 -17.89
N HIS A 11 -13.93 -53.98 -17.60
CA HIS A 11 -13.90 -55.11 -18.51
C HIS A 11 -15.29 -55.66 -18.82
N LYS A 12 -16.23 -55.67 -17.84
CA LYS A 12 -17.62 -56.13 -18.07
C LYS A 12 -18.44 -55.15 -18.93
N ILE A 13 -18.27 -53.85 -18.73
CA ILE A 13 -19.09 -52.82 -19.41
C ILE A 13 -18.52 -52.49 -20.79
N LEU A 14 -17.20 -52.31 -20.88
CA LEU A 14 -16.53 -51.77 -22.06
C LEU A 14 -15.76 -52.84 -22.85
N GLY A 15 -15.55 -54.02 -22.27
CA GLY A 15 -14.74 -55.09 -22.85
C GLY A 15 -13.22 -54.90 -22.70
N TYR A 16 -12.79 -53.72 -22.24
CA TYR A 16 -11.40 -53.40 -21.97
C TYR A 16 -11.26 -52.54 -20.72
N SER A 17 -10.10 -52.62 -20.09
CA SER A 17 -9.68 -51.72 -19.03
C SER A 17 -8.23 -51.32 -19.25
N ASP A 18 -7.90 -50.10 -18.85
CA ASP A 18 -6.54 -49.56 -18.90
C ASP A 18 -6.23 -48.94 -17.53
N SER A 19 -4.98 -49.05 -17.06
CA SER A 19 -4.59 -48.48 -15.78
C SER A 19 -4.82 -46.96 -15.73
N ALA A 20 -4.69 -46.26 -16.86
CA ALA A 20 -4.94 -44.83 -16.93
C ALA A 20 -6.44 -44.51 -16.80
N THR A 21 -7.31 -45.30 -17.42
CA THR A 21 -8.78 -45.11 -17.33
C THR A 21 -9.30 -45.43 -15.94
N VAL A 22 -8.78 -46.48 -15.30
CA VAL A 22 -9.07 -46.81 -13.89
C VAL A 22 -8.68 -45.66 -12.96
N ALA A 23 -7.46 -45.12 -13.12
CA ALA A 23 -6.99 -44.00 -12.30
C ALA A 23 -7.82 -42.73 -12.52
N PHE A 24 -8.18 -42.43 -13.77
CA PHE A 24 -9.02 -41.30 -14.15
C PHE A 24 -10.41 -41.37 -13.51
N ILE A 25 -11.06 -42.54 -13.58
CA ILE A 25 -12.41 -42.76 -13.02
C ILE A 25 -12.39 -42.62 -11.49
N ILE A 26 -11.38 -43.16 -10.81
CA ILE A 26 -11.21 -43.01 -9.36
C ILE A 26 -10.98 -41.56 -8.97
N ALA A 27 -10.17 -40.82 -9.74
CA ALA A 27 -9.93 -39.40 -9.51
C ALA A 27 -11.23 -38.60 -9.65
N GLN A 28 -12.04 -38.94 -10.64
CA GLN A 28 -13.31 -38.27 -10.87
C GLN A 28 -14.35 -38.56 -9.78
N ALA A 29 -14.40 -39.80 -9.29
CA ALA A 29 -15.25 -40.21 -8.17
C ALA A 29 -14.88 -39.49 -6.86
N LYS A 30 -13.58 -39.26 -6.61
CA LYS A 30 -13.10 -38.46 -5.47
C LYS A 30 -13.48 -36.99 -5.57
N LYS A 31 -13.68 -36.46 -6.77
CA LYS A 31 -13.99 -35.06 -7.04
C LYS A 31 -15.50 -34.80 -7.02
N SER A 32 -16.35 -35.79 -7.24
CA SER A 32 -17.82 -35.66 -7.26
C SER A 32 -18.42 -35.82 -5.87
N THR A 33 -19.38 -34.96 -5.54
CA THR A 33 -20.15 -35.04 -4.28
C THR A 33 -21.39 -35.92 -4.41
N ASP A 34 -21.95 -36.01 -5.61
CA ASP A 34 -23.23 -36.66 -5.89
C ASP A 34 -23.12 -37.64 -7.07
N ASN A 35 -24.08 -38.60 -7.14
CA ASN A 35 -24.12 -39.59 -8.22
C ASN A 35 -24.36 -38.94 -9.59
N GLU A 36 -25.24 -37.94 -9.66
CA GLU A 36 -25.55 -37.23 -10.90
C GLU A 36 -24.34 -36.42 -11.39
N ASP A 37 -23.64 -35.71 -10.49
CA ASP A 37 -22.39 -35.01 -10.78
C ASP A 37 -21.31 -35.93 -11.35
N PHE A 38 -21.25 -37.17 -10.84
CA PHE A 38 -20.31 -38.17 -11.32
C PHE A 38 -20.69 -38.67 -12.71
N ILE A 39 -21.98 -38.96 -12.95
CA ILE A 39 -22.49 -39.40 -14.26
C ILE A 39 -22.29 -38.30 -15.32
N GLU A 40 -22.55 -37.03 -15.01
CA GLU A 40 -22.30 -35.90 -15.92
C GLU A 40 -20.84 -35.80 -16.33
N ARG A 41 -19.94 -36.05 -15.38
CA ARG A 41 -18.50 -36.07 -15.59
C ARG A 41 -18.01 -37.26 -16.41
N LEU A 42 -18.75 -38.36 -16.39
CA LEU A 42 -18.48 -39.55 -17.20
C LEU A 42 -19.02 -39.44 -18.63
N ARG A 43 -19.98 -38.55 -18.91
CA ARG A 43 -20.48 -38.27 -20.28
C ARG A 43 -19.39 -37.83 -21.26
N GLY A 44 -18.30 -37.26 -20.76
CA GLY A 44 -17.15 -36.88 -21.60
C GLY A 44 -16.22 -38.03 -21.95
N SER A 45 -16.37 -39.19 -21.32
CA SER A 45 -15.47 -40.35 -21.47
C SER A 45 -16.17 -41.62 -21.94
N PHE A 46 -17.49 -41.71 -21.73
CA PHE A 46 -18.33 -42.79 -22.23
C PHE A 46 -19.35 -42.21 -23.21
N ASP A 47 -19.40 -42.76 -24.41
CA ASP A 47 -20.31 -42.31 -25.48
C ASP A 47 -21.78 -42.66 -25.18
N GLU A 48 -22.03 -43.73 -24.39
CA GLU A 48 -23.36 -44.17 -24.00
C GLU A 48 -23.45 -44.46 -22.50
N ILE A 49 -24.36 -43.78 -21.79
CA ILE A 49 -24.66 -44.07 -20.39
C ILE A 49 -25.69 -45.20 -20.34
N THR A 50 -25.21 -46.43 -20.33
CA THR A 50 -26.04 -47.61 -20.08
C THR A 50 -26.49 -47.65 -18.61
N ASN A 51 -27.53 -48.44 -18.32
CA ASN A 51 -28.00 -48.64 -16.95
C ASN A 51 -26.91 -49.25 -16.05
N ASP A 52 -26.02 -50.06 -16.64
CA ASP A 52 -24.90 -50.70 -15.95
C ASP A 52 -23.88 -49.67 -15.46
N VAL A 53 -23.63 -48.60 -16.22
CA VAL A 53 -22.76 -47.48 -15.81
C VAL A 53 -23.34 -46.76 -14.60
N LYS A 54 -24.68 -46.63 -14.49
CA LYS A 54 -25.34 -46.01 -13.33
C LYS A 54 -25.22 -46.88 -12.08
N ILE A 55 -25.36 -48.20 -12.23
CA ILE A 55 -25.18 -49.17 -11.14
C ILE A 55 -23.71 -49.21 -10.69
N PHE A 56 -22.78 -49.13 -11.64
CA PHE A 56 -21.35 -49.05 -11.36
C PHE A 56 -21.00 -47.76 -10.62
N ALA A 57 -21.53 -46.62 -11.06
CA ALA A 57 -21.32 -45.31 -10.44
C ALA A 57 -21.75 -45.28 -8.97
N SER A 58 -22.94 -45.78 -8.65
CA SER A 58 -23.42 -45.82 -7.26
C SER A 58 -22.53 -46.70 -6.37
N LYS A 59 -22.19 -47.90 -6.84
CA LYS A 59 -21.31 -48.84 -6.13
C LYS A 59 -19.89 -48.29 -5.94
N LEU A 60 -19.36 -47.55 -6.92
CA LEU A 60 -18.04 -46.93 -6.81
C LEU A 60 -18.04 -45.80 -5.78
N LEU A 61 -19.08 -44.96 -5.78
CA LEU A 61 -19.20 -43.82 -4.89
C LEU A 61 -19.28 -44.24 -3.41
N ASP A 62 -19.91 -45.39 -3.12
CA ASP A 62 -19.95 -45.99 -1.79
C ASP A 62 -18.60 -46.57 -1.34
N LYS A 63 -17.80 -47.09 -2.28
CA LYS A 63 -16.51 -47.72 -2.02
C LYS A 63 -15.35 -46.71 -1.90
N VAL A 64 -15.50 -45.49 -2.41
CA VAL A 64 -14.46 -44.47 -2.36
C VAL A 64 -14.50 -43.74 -1.02
N PRO A 65 -13.40 -43.69 -0.24
CA PRO A 65 -13.35 -42.96 1.01
C PRO A 65 -13.51 -41.46 0.73
N ARG A 66 -14.67 -40.91 1.08
CA ARG A 66 -14.95 -39.49 0.93
C ARG A 66 -14.15 -38.69 1.96
N THR A 67 -13.32 -37.79 1.47
CA THR A 67 -12.63 -36.81 2.32
C THR A 67 -13.66 -35.80 2.81
N VAL A 68 -14.30 -36.08 3.95
CA VAL A 68 -15.10 -35.07 4.66
C VAL A 68 -14.15 -33.91 4.95
N LYS A 69 -14.46 -32.72 4.41
CA LYS A 69 -13.70 -31.51 4.68
C LYS A 69 -13.78 -31.25 6.19
N LYS A 70 -12.75 -31.65 6.93
CA LYS A 70 -12.62 -31.29 8.35
C LYS A 70 -12.62 -29.77 8.42
N PRO A 71 -13.52 -29.13 9.18
CA PRO A 71 -13.51 -27.68 9.32
C PRO A 71 -12.14 -27.27 9.86
N LEU A 72 -11.49 -26.31 9.21
CA LEU A 72 -10.20 -25.78 9.64
C LEU A 72 -10.34 -25.23 11.07
N PRO A 73 -9.48 -25.64 12.03
CA PRO A 73 -9.50 -25.06 13.36
C PRO A 73 -9.11 -23.59 13.24
N LYS A 74 -9.98 -22.69 13.71
CA LYS A 74 -9.63 -21.29 13.95
C LYS A 74 -8.42 -21.29 14.89
N GLN A 75 -7.28 -20.76 14.45
CA GLN A 75 -6.14 -20.52 15.33
C GLN A 75 -6.59 -19.56 16.43
N LYS A 76 -6.93 -20.08 17.61
CA LYS A 76 -6.96 -19.28 18.84
C LYS A 76 -5.53 -18.80 19.04
N GLY A 77 -5.31 -17.49 19.03
CA GLY A 77 -4.03 -16.92 19.42
C GLY A 77 -3.61 -17.44 20.80
N LEU A 78 -2.30 -17.43 21.06
CA LEU A 78 -1.72 -17.87 22.33
C LEU A 78 -2.49 -17.22 23.49
N SER A 79 -2.92 -18.05 24.43
CA SER A 79 -3.68 -17.60 25.59
C SER A 79 -2.85 -16.64 26.45
N GLN A 80 -3.50 -15.75 27.20
CA GLN A 80 -2.80 -14.78 28.07
C GLN A 80 -1.82 -15.47 29.03
N LEU A 81 -2.18 -16.65 29.53
CA LEU A 81 -1.34 -17.50 30.38
C LEU A 81 -0.07 -17.97 29.66
N GLU A 82 -0.15 -18.23 28.37
CA GLU A 82 0.99 -18.68 27.58
C GLU A 82 1.98 -17.54 27.31
N LEU A 83 1.48 -16.33 27.08
CA LEU A 83 2.31 -15.12 26.97
C LEU A 83 3.01 -14.79 28.28
N GLU A 84 2.30 -14.91 29.40
CA GLU A 84 2.85 -14.69 30.74
C GLU A 84 3.96 -15.71 31.05
N ASN A 85 3.74 -16.99 30.73
CA ASN A 85 4.75 -18.03 30.88
C ASN A 85 6.01 -17.78 30.03
N LEU A 86 5.87 -17.23 28.82
CA LEU A 86 7.02 -16.85 27.99
C LEU A 86 7.78 -15.66 28.58
N ASN A 87 7.07 -14.69 29.13
CA ASN A 87 7.68 -13.54 29.79
C ASN A 87 8.45 -13.96 31.05
N ILE A 88 7.86 -14.81 31.88
CA ILE A 88 8.52 -15.38 33.07
C ILE A 88 9.78 -16.15 32.68
N LYS A 89 9.74 -16.98 31.62
CA LYS A 89 10.94 -17.69 31.12
C LYS A 89 12.04 -16.73 30.66
N ARG A 90 11.68 -15.63 30.01
CA ARG A 90 12.63 -14.61 29.58
C ARG A 90 13.27 -13.89 30.77
N LEU A 91 12.48 -13.56 31.79
CA LEU A 91 12.96 -12.93 33.03
C LEU A 91 13.86 -13.88 33.82
N ASN A 92 13.49 -15.15 33.94
CA ASN A 92 14.33 -16.15 34.60
C ASN A 92 15.67 -16.38 33.89
N ALA A 93 15.72 -16.27 32.56
CA ALA A 93 16.97 -16.36 31.81
C ALA A 93 17.89 -15.14 32.04
N THR A 94 17.35 -13.99 32.45
CA THR A 94 18.13 -12.79 32.76
C THR A 94 18.64 -12.73 34.21
N LEU A 95 18.11 -13.57 35.10
CA LEU A 95 18.54 -13.64 36.48
C LEU A 95 19.63 -14.70 36.63
N LYS A 96 20.81 -14.28 37.10
CA LYS A 96 21.89 -15.19 37.50
C LYS A 96 21.66 -15.53 38.99
N PRO A 97 21.62 -16.81 39.40
CA PRO A 97 21.59 -17.14 40.82
C PRO A 97 22.83 -16.55 41.51
N LEU A 98 22.60 -15.76 42.55
CA LEU A 98 23.63 -15.34 43.48
C LEU A 98 23.83 -16.54 44.43
N ASP A 99 25.03 -17.09 44.48
CA ASP A 99 25.43 -17.97 45.59
C ASP A 99 25.70 -17.07 46.79
N ASP A 100 25.03 -17.35 47.90
CA ASP A 100 25.24 -16.68 49.18
C ASP A 100 26.53 -17.22 49.82
N GLU A 101 27.65 -16.56 49.57
CA GLU A 101 28.84 -16.56 50.43
C GLU A 101 29.46 -15.15 50.35
N ASP A 102 29.51 -14.50 51.50
CA ASP A 102 29.99 -13.13 51.69
C ASP A 102 31.47 -13.01 51.25
N ASP A 103 31.76 -12.23 50.21
CA ASP A 103 33.02 -11.49 50.11
C ASP A 103 32.93 -10.39 49.04
N TYR A 104 33.05 -9.14 49.50
CA TYR A 104 32.95 -7.90 48.74
C TYR A 104 34.35 -7.41 48.34
N GLU A 105 34.71 -7.43 47.06
CA GLU A 105 35.79 -6.59 46.51
C GLU A 105 35.48 -6.21 45.03
N PRO A 106 35.70 -4.94 44.62
CA PRO A 106 35.40 -4.46 43.28
C PRO A 106 36.64 -4.60 42.37
N SER A 107 36.55 -5.45 41.34
CA SER A 107 37.59 -5.51 40.30
C SER A 107 37.09 -5.04 38.94
N THR A 108 37.76 -4.00 38.47
CA THR A 108 37.73 -3.43 37.13
C THR A 108 38.09 -4.45 36.04
N SER A 109 37.49 -4.26 34.87
CA SER A 109 37.96 -4.61 33.52
C SER A 109 38.76 -5.91 33.32
N PHE A 110 38.25 -6.86 32.53
CA PHE A 110 39.00 -7.40 31.38
C PHE A 110 38.12 -8.30 30.48
N ASP A 111 38.41 -8.20 29.18
CA ASP A 111 37.71 -8.73 28.02
C ASP A 111 37.57 -10.26 27.95
N ILE A 112 36.39 -10.72 27.51
CA ILE A 112 36.21 -12.05 26.90
C ILE A 112 35.49 -11.87 25.56
N SER A 113 36.20 -11.29 24.60
CA SER A 113 35.93 -11.44 23.17
C SER A 113 37.02 -12.31 22.55
N LYS A 114 36.82 -13.63 22.55
CA LYS A 114 37.29 -14.59 21.52
C LYS A 114 36.97 -16.03 21.92
N LYS A 115 35.82 -16.55 21.47
CA LYS A 115 35.72 -17.94 21.03
C LYS A 115 34.55 -18.15 20.05
N ILE A 116 34.90 -18.20 18.75
CA ILE A 116 34.38 -19.12 17.72
C ILE A 116 32.92 -18.88 17.27
N GLU A 117 32.68 -18.11 16.21
CA GLU A 117 32.65 -18.56 14.80
C GLU A 117 31.74 -19.76 14.53
N SER A 118 30.54 -19.52 13.96
CA SER A 118 30.31 -19.86 12.54
C SER A 118 28.90 -19.48 12.06
N LYS A 119 28.87 -18.96 10.83
CA LYS A 119 27.74 -18.86 9.86
C LYS A 119 26.90 -17.57 9.81
N LYS A 120 27.41 -16.68 8.94
CA LYS A 120 26.75 -16.02 7.77
C LYS A 120 25.69 -14.94 8.07
N LYS A 121 25.99 -13.65 7.88
CA LYS A 121 26.08 -12.86 6.61
C LYS A 121 24.68 -12.44 6.13
N GLY A 122 24.32 -11.16 5.98
CA GLY A 122 25.01 -9.89 6.22
C GLY A 122 24.12 -8.74 5.75
N ARG A 123 24.48 -7.48 6.07
CA ARG A 123 24.25 -6.32 5.20
C ARG A 123 25.08 -5.11 5.66
N SER A 124 25.91 -4.69 4.73
CA SER A 124 26.91 -3.62 4.74
C SER A 124 26.42 -2.28 5.29
N THR A 125 27.22 -1.69 6.17
CA THR A 125 27.25 -0.27 6.47
C THR A 125 28.03 0.51 5.40
N ARG A 126 27.49 1.70 5.11
CA ARG A 126 28.10 2.98 4.69
C ARG A 126 29.45 2.97 3.96
N LYS A 127 29.39 3.46 2.71
CA LYS A 127 30.51 4.17 2.07
C LYS A 127 30.64 5.57 2.68
N ARG A 128 31.84 5.83 3.18
CA ARG A 128 32.47 7.11 3.49
C ARG A 128 32.77 7.85 2.19
N TRP A 129 32.48 9.15 2.16
CA TRP A 129 33.21 10.13 1.35
C TRP A 129 33.38 11.37 2.22
N GLU A 130 34.63 11.78 2.33
CA GLU A 130 35.13 13.03 2.89
C GLU A 130 35.64 13.89 1.72
N SER A 131 35.95 15.14 2.08
CA SER A 131 36.58 16.23 1.31
C SER A 131 35.57 17.16 0.63
N SER A 132 35.70 18.48 0.67
CA SER A 132 36.68 19.41 1.25
C SER A 132 36.19 20.81 0.85
N SER A 133 36.28 21.82 1.73
CA SER A 133 36.75 23.18 1.39
C SER A 133 36.63 24.08 2.64
N GLU A 134 37.79 24.43 3.21
CA GLU A 134 38.03 25.73 3.87
C GLU A 134 37.70 26.89 2.91
N GLU A 135 37.17 28.02 3.37
CA GLU A 135 37.86 29.27 3.79
C GLU A 135 36.69 30.31 3.88
N GLU A 136 36.56 31.31 4.76
CA GLU A 136 37.47 32.26 5.40
C GLU A 136 36.79 32.85 6.66
N GLU A 137 37.62 33.46 7.50
CA GLU A 137 37.34 34.15 8.75
C GLU A 137 36.58 35.49 8.59
N ASP A 138 35.78 35.90 9.58
CA ASP A 138 35.78 37.31 10.02
C ASP A 138 35.33 37.45 11.48
N ILE A 139 35.90 38.46 12.13
CA ILE A 139 36.17 38.69 13.54
C ILE A 139 35.10 39.58 14.20
N GLY A 140 34.92 39.41 15.52
CA GLY A 140 34.48 40.46 16.45
C GLY A 140 32.98 40.53 16.71
N GLU A 141 32.48 40.92 17.88
CA GLU A 141 33.08 41.27 19.16
C GLU A 141 31.93 41.32 20.18
N GLN A 142 32.22 41.04 21.44
CA GLN A 142 31.30 41.29 22.54
C GLN A 142 31.09 42.80 22.67
N GLN A 143 29.88 43.26 22.97
CA GLN A 143 29.74 44.48 23.77
C GLN A 143 28.38 44.61 24.47
N GLN A 144 28.50 44.96 25.75
CA GLN A 144 27.46 45.28 26.70
C GLN A 144 27.03 46.75 26.56
N LYS A 145 25.76 47.00 26.97
CA LYS A 145 25.18 48.25 27.52
C LYS A 145 25.03 49.45 26.56
N THR A 146 23.80 49.97 26.49
CA THR A 146 23.41 51.31 27.01
C THR A 146 21.88 51.48 26.98
N SER A 147 21.31 51.90 28.11
CA SER A 147 20.06 52.68 28.22
C SER A 147 20.35 54.15 27.77
N PRO A 148 19.40 55.07 27.46
CA PRO A 148 18.32 55.51 28.36
C PRO A 148 17.04 56.15 27.74
N SER A 149 16.20 56.68 28.64
CA SER A 149 15.01 57.55 28.50
C SER A 149 13.68 56.78 28.45
N VAL A 150 12.87 56.76 29.50
CA VAL A 150 12.17 57.85 30.21
C VAL A 150 11.25 58.63 29.27
N ASN A 151 9.98 58.22 29.24
CA ASN A 151 8.87 59.16 29.28
C ASN A 151 7.82 58.64 30.27
N LYS A 152 7.42 59.60 31.09
CA LYS A 152 6.65 59.51 32.32
C LYS A 152 5.32 60.12 31.99
N ASP A 153 4.25 59.33 32.01
CA ASP A 153 2.91 59.88 32.12
C ASP A 153 2.12 59.15 33.20
N VAL A 154 1.64 59.99 34.09
CA VAL A 154 0.93 59.73 35.33
C VAL A 154 -0.53 59.48 34.99
N LYS A 155 -1.12 58.40 35.51
CA LYS A 155 -2.55 58.39 35.83
C LYS A 155 -2.83 57.54 37.06
N GLU A 156 -2.91 58.27 38.15
CA GLU A 156 -3.76 58.13 39.33
C GLU A 156 -4.62 56.87 39.47
N GLU A 157 -4.36 56.18 40.58
CA GLU A 157 -5.33 55.85 41.62
C GLU A 157 -6.66 55.22 41.18
N ASN A 158 -6.73 53.90 41.31
CA ASN A 158 -7.91 53.28 41.92
C ASN A 158 -7.45 52.19 42.89
N LYS A 159 -7.06 52.65 44.07
CA LYS A 159 -6.74 51.83 45.23
C LYS A 159 -8.07 51.33 45.79
N ASN A 160 -8.59 50.26 45.21
CA ASN A 160 -9.55 49.43 45.92
C ASN A 160 -8.76 48.72 47.02
N SER A 161 -8.64 49.40 48.15
CA SER A 161 -8.37 48.81 49.45
C SER A 161 -9.55 47.89 49.78
N SER A 162 -9.62 46.75 49.11
CA SER A 162 -10.27 45.57 49.69
C SER A 162 -9.33 45.18 50.82
N GLU A 163 -9.81 45.26 52.04
CA GLU A 163 -9.13 44.67 53.20
C GLU A 163 -8.90 43.20 52.87
N GLU A 164 -7.69 42.90 52.41
CA GLU A 164 -7.24 41.56 52.07
C GLU A 164 -7.29 40.76 53.37
N SER A 165 -8.35 39.96 53.47
CA SER A 165 -8.66 39.17 54.65
C SER A 165 -7.47 38.25 54.92
N ASP A 166 -7.21 37.89 56.18
CA ASP A 166 -6.21 36.86 56.48
C ASP A 166 -6.46 35.56 55.69
N PHE A 167 -7.69 35.37 55.20
CA PHE A 167 -8.09 34.32 54.25
C PHE A 167 -7.48 34.49 52.84
N ASP A 168 -7.46 35.70 52.28
CA ASP A 168 -6.94 35.95 50.92
C ASP A 168 -5.41 35.74 50.87
N LYS A 169 -4.70 36.14 51.93
CA LYS A 169 -3.25 35.89 52.07
C LYS A 169 -2.95 34.39 52.21
N LEU A 170 -3.80 33.65 52.93
CA LEU A 170 -3.69 32.20 53.05
C LEU A 170 -3.93 31.51 51.70
N GLU A 171 -4.90 31.98 50.91
CA GLU A 171 -5.12 31.47 49.55
C GLU A 171 -3.93 31.75 48.63
N GLU A 172 -3.33 32.93 48.67
CA GLU A 172 -2.11 33.22 47.90
C GLU A 172 -0.92 32.35 48.31
N GLU A 173 -0.74 32.11 49.60
CA GLU A 173 0.30 31.21 50.11
C GLU A 173 0.08 29.78 49.61
N THR A 174 -1.18 29.32 49.58
CA THR A 174 -1.51 27.99 49.04
C THR A 174 -1.28 27.89 47.53
N GLN A 175 -1.55 28.97 46.78
CA GLN A 175 -1.31 29.02 45.33
C GLN A 175 0.18 28.99 45.02
N LYS A 176 1.00 29.76 45.77
CA LYS A 176 2.46 29.75 45.65
C LYS A 176 3.03 28.35 45.92
N ASP A 177 2.55 27.65 46.94
CA ASP A 177 2.97 26.27 47.23
C ASP A 177 2.60 25.28 46.10
N ILE A 178 1.39 25.41 45.53
CA ILE A 178 0.97 24.60 44.35
C ILE A 178 1.86 24.90 43.14
N GLU A 179 2.15 26.18 42.89
CA GLU A 179 3.00 26.61 41.78
C GLU A 179 4.44 26.13 41.94
N GLU A 180 5.01 26.21 43.14
CA GLU A 180 6.35 25.71 43.46
C GLU A 180 6.44 24.19 43.28
N ARG A 181 5.42 23.45 43.74
CA ARG A 181 5.31 22.00 43.55
C ARG A 181 5.21 21.62 42.07
N ASP A 182 4.40 22.33 41.30
CA ASP A 182 4.23 22.09 39.86
C ASP A 182 5.49 22.49 39.07
N ALA A 183 6.18 23.57 39.46
CA ALA A 183 7.46 24.01 38.90
C ALA A 183 8.56 22.98 39.17
N LEU A 184 8.62 22.42 40.38
CA LEU A 184 9.54 21.34 40.73
C LEU A 184 9.25 20.07 39.91
N SER A 185 7.97 19.72 39.75
CA SER A 185 7.56 18.60 38.90
C SER A 185 7.99 18.80 37.44
N LYS A 186 7.82 20.00 36.88
CA LYS A 186 8.30 20.35 35.53
C LYS A 186 9.82 20.21 35.42
N ARG A 187 10.57 20.72 36.40
CA ARG A 187 12.04 20.64 36.43
C ARG A 187 12.54 19.19 36.48
N ILE A 188 11.88 18.33 37.26
CA ILE A 188 12.21 16.89 37.33
C ILE A 188 11.87 16.21 36.00
N LYS A 189 10.67 16.43 35.45
CA LYS A 189 10.27 15.87 34.15
C LYS A 189 11.19 16.30 33.02
N GLU A 190 11.62 17.56 33.00
CA GLU A 190 12.61 18.05 32.04
C GLU A 190 13.97 17.40 32.23
N LYS A 191 14.45 17.24 33.47
CA LYS A 191 15.71 16.54 33.76
C LYS A 191 15.64 15.07 33.33
N GLU A 192 14.54 14.39 33.62
CA GLU A 192 14.32 12.99 33.26
C GLU A 192 14.13 12.78 31.76
N SER A 193 13.39 13.65 31.07
CA SER A 193 13.21 13.60 29.61
C SER A 193 14.48 13.92 28.83
N LYS A 194 15.34 14.79 29.35
CA LYS A 194 16.68 15.07 28.79
C LYS A 194 17.65 13.90 29.04
N ASN A 195 17.53 13.21 30.17
CA ASN A 195 18.42 12.11 30.55
C ASN A 195 18.02 10.74 29.94
N THR A 196 16.73 10.50 29.72
CA THR A 196 16.24 9.24 29.15
C THR A 196 16.11 9.33 27.62
N ARG A 197 16.46 8.27 26.89
CA ARG A 197 16.20 8.21 25.44
C ARG A 197 14.70 8.04 25.23
N HIS A 198 14.06 9.02 24.58
CA HIS A 198 12.63 9.06 24.30
C HIS A 198 12.20 8.01 23.25
N ILE A 199 12.25 6.73 23.60
CA ILE A 199 11.97 5.59 22.72
C ILE A 199 10.48 5.23 22.75
N MET A 200 9.79 5.53 23.86
CA MET A 200 8.41 5.12 24.12
C MET A 200 7.33 6.04 23.52
N SER A 201 7.56 7.35 23.35
CA SER A 201 6.46 8.27 22.99
C SER A 201 5.95 8.14 21.56
N LYS A 202 6.81 7.81 20.60
CA LYS A 202 6.39 7.67 19.20
C LYS A 202 5.61 6.39 18.96
N SER A 203 5.90 5.34 19.73
CA SER A 203 5.10 4.11 19.78
C SER A 203 3.81 4.32 20.57
N GLU A 204 3.86 5.03 21.71
CA GLU A 204 2.68 5.30 22.55
C GLU A 204 1.68 6.23 21.88
N ALA A 205 2.14 7.28 21.18
CA ALA A 205 1.25 8.16 20.42
C ALA A 205 0.58 7.42 19.25
N ARG A 206 1.31 6.50 18.59
CA ARG A 206 0.74 5.64 17.55
C ARG A 206 -0.22 4.61 18.12
N SER A 207 0.11 3.98 19.24
CA SER A 207 -0.78 3.02 19.91
C SER A 207 -2.02 3.71 20.48
N PHE A 208 -1.88 4.95 20.97
CA PHE A 208 -2.99 5.76 21.45
C PHE A 208 -3.89 6.21 20.29
N ALA A 209 -3.33 6.68 19.18
CA ALA A 209 -4.11 7.01 17.98
C ALA A 209 -4.80 5.76 17.41
N GLU A 210 -4.14 4.60 17.42
CA GLU A 210 -4.75 3.34 17.00
C GLU A 210 -5.83 2.86 17.97
N ALA A 211 -5.61 2.97 19.29
CA ALA A 211 -6.60 2.65 20.32
C ALA A 211 -7.82 3.58 20.24
N GLN A 212 -7.61 4.87 20.03
CA GLN A 212 -8.68 5.84 19.79
C GLN A 212 -9.45 5.51 18.50
N LYS A 213 -8.76 5.11 17.43
CA LYS A 213 -9.43 4.67 16.19
C LYS A 213 -10.24 3.39 16.41
N ARG A 214 -9.74 2.44 17.19
CA ARG A 214 -10.47 1.22 17.57
C ARG A 214 -11.70 1.53 18.43
N LEU A 215 -11.56 2.43 19.40
CA LEU A 215 -12.66 2.88 20.25
C LEU A 215 -13.74 3.59 19.42
N LYS A 216 -13.36 4.45 18.46
CA LYS A 216 -14.29 5.08 17.51
C LYS A 216 -15.05 4.04 16.68
N LEU A 217 -14.33 3.07 16.11
CA LEU A 217 -14.95 1.95 15.38
C LEU A 217 -15.83 1.07 16.28
N GLU A 218 -15.54 0.93 17.57
CA GLU A 218 -16.37 0.16 18.50
C GLU A 218 -17.67 0.90 18.81
N ASN A 219 -17.57 2.20 19.08
CA ASN A 219 -18.68 3.09 19.44
C ASN A 219 -19.59 3.49 18.25
N GLU A 220 -19.12 3.34 17.01
CA GLU A 220 -19.91 3.60 15.79
C GLU A 220 -21.06 2.58 15.64
N SER A 221 -22.23 3.07 15.21
CA SER A 221 -23.39 2.23 14.90
C SER A 221 -23.08 1.28 13.73
N LYS A 222 -23.89 0.25 13.54
CA LYS A 222 -23.76 -0.66 12.39
C LYS A 222 -23.91 0.09 11.06
N GLU A 223 -24.79 1.09 11.02
CA GLU A 223 -25.04 1.94 9.84
C GLU A 223 -23.81 2.78 9.49
N ASP A 224 -23.18 3.44 10.49
CA ASP A 224 -21.95 4.21 10.30
C ASP A 224 -20.81 3.34 9.77
N LYS A 225 -20.69 2.10 10.28
CA LYS A 225 -19.69 1.14 9.81
C LYS A 225 -19.87 0.79 8.34
N GLU A 226 -21.10 0.61 7.87
CA GLU A 226 -21.38 0.33 6.46
C GLU A 226 -21.01 1.51 5.56
N GLU A 227 -21.34 2.74 5.99
CA GLU A 227 -20.91 3.94 5.27
C GLU A 227 -19.39 4.08 5.21
N MET A 228 -18.71 3.85 6.33
CA MET A 228 -17.24 3.90 6.40
C MET A 228 -16.60 2.84 5.51
N LEU A 229 -17.17 1.63 5.46
CA LEU A 229 -16.73 0.59 4.53
C LEU A 229 -16.96 0.98 3.08
N ASN A 230 -18.08 1.62 2.74
CA ASN A 230 -18.36 2.07 1.38
C ASN A 230 -17.39 3.17 0.94
N LYS A 231 -17.10 4.14 1.82
CA LYS A 231 -16.06 5.16 1.58
C LYS A 231 -14.70 4.51 1.38
N LEU A 232 -14.31 3.54 2.21
CA LEU A 232 -13.05 2.81 2.07
C LEU A 232 -12.98 2.00 0.77
N ARG A 233 -14.09 1.36 0.35
CA ARG A 233 -14.19 0.66 -0.95
C ARG A 233 -14.01 1.63 -2.11
N TYR A 234 -14.62 2.81 -2.03
CA TYR A 234 -14.50 3.85 -3.05
C TYR A 234 -13.06 4.33 -3.19
N GLU A 235 -12.39 4.66 -2.08
CA GLU A 235 -10.98 5.07 -2.07
C GLU A 235 -10.05 3.96 -2.58
N SER A 236 -10.27 2.73 -2.10
CA SER A 236 -9.54 1.55 -2.55
C SER A 236 -9.69 1.35 -4.06
N ARG A 237 -10.91 1.40 -4.59
CA ARG A 237 -11.19 1.28 -6.03
C ARG A 237 -10.50 2.39 -6.83
N LYS A 238 -10.57 3.65 -6.37
CA LYS A 238 -9.89 4.78 -7.01
C LYS A 238 -8.37 4.55 -7.07
N SER A 239 -7.77 4.10 -5.96
CA SER A 239 -6.34 3.79 -5.90
C SER A 239 -5.96 2.63 -6.83
N TYR A 240 -6.79 1.59 -6.90
CA TYR A 240 -6.58 0.44 -7.79
C TYR A 240 -6.68 0.83 -9.26
N LEU A 241 -7.64 1.69 -9.63
CA LEU A 241 -7.77 2.14 -11.02
C LEU A 241 -6.55 2.92 -11.50
N ASN A 242 -5.96 3.76 -10.63
CA ASN A 242 -4.72 4.46 -10.94
C ASN A 242 -3.56 3.48 -11.16
N LYS A 243 -3.35 2.55 -10.22
CA LYS A 243 -2.32 1.51 -10.35
C LYS A 243 -2.53 0.65 -11.61
N ARG A 244 -3.76 0.22 -11.85
CA ARG A 244 -4.13 -0.59 -13.02
C ARG A 244 -3.86 0.13 -14.33
N LYS A 245 -4.13 1.44 -14.39
CA LYS A 245 -3.83 2.27 -15.56
C LYS A 245 -2.31 2.27 -15.82
N GLU A 246 -1.51 2.47 -14.79
CA GLU A 246 -0.05 2.46 -14.88
C GLU A 246 0.48 1.08 -15.29
N ASP A 247 0.02 0.01 -14.63
CA ASP A 247 0.40 -1.37 -14.96
C ASP A 247 0.09 -1.69 -16.43
N LYS A 248 -1.10 -1.30 -16.91
CA LYS A 248 -1.50 -1.54 -18.31
C LYS A 248 -0.71 -0.70 -19.31
N ARG A 249 -0.35 0.54 -18.97
CA ARG A 249 0.55 1.35 -19.80
C ARG A 249 1.93 0.68 -19.89
N MET A 250 2.49 0.26 -18.75
CA MET A 250 3.79 -0.42 -18.71
C MET A 250 3.78 -1.73 -19.49
N GLU A 251 2.71 -2.53 -19.39
CA GLU A 251 2.54 -3.75 -20.18
C GLU A 251 2.52 -3.45 -21.68
N LEU A 252 1.80 -2.42 -22.13
CA LEU A 252 1.77 -2.00 -23.54
C LEU A 252 3.14 -1.48 -24.00
N GLU A 253 3.84 -0.70 -23.18
CA GLU A 253 5.20 -0.23 -23.47
C GLU A 253 6.18 -1.39 -23.61
N ALA A 254 6.09 -2.38 -22.73
CA ALA A 254 6.91 -3.59 -22.81
C ALA A 254 6.62 -4.39 -24.08
N GLN A 255 5.34 -4.59 -24.43
CA GLN A 255 4.96 -5.28 -25.68
C GLN A 255 5.51 -4.57 -26.91
N VAL A 256 5.34 -3.24 -27.00
CA VAL A 256 5.88 -2.45 -28.12
C VAL A 256 7.40 -2.54 -28.17
N ARG A 257 8.06 -2.48 -27.00
CA ARG A 257 9.51 -2.59 -26.91
C ARG A 257 10.02 -3.96 -27.34
N ASP A 258 9.34 -5.03 -26.94
CA ASP A 258 9.67 -6.39 -27.36
C ASP A 258 9.50 -6.54 -28.87
N ASP A 259 8.43 -5.98 -29.44
CA ASP A 259 8.25 -6.02 -30.90
C ASP A 259 9.40 -5.32 -31.63
N GLU A 260 9.79 -4.14 -31.12
CA GLU A 260 10.86 -3.34 -31.71
C GLU A 260 12.24 -3.96 -31.53
N THR A 261 12.47 -4.69 -30.44
CA THR A 261 13.79 -5.25 -30.13
C THR A 261 13.98 -6.66 -30.67
N LEU A 262 12.99 -7.53 -30.50
CA LEU A 262 13.05 -8.94 -30.90
C LEU A 262 12.84 -9.10 -32.42
N PHE A 263 11.91 -8.35 -33.00
CA PHE A 263 11.52 -8.51 -34.41
C PHE A 263 12.10 -7.44 -35.36
N ALA A 264 13.04 -6.60 -34.91
CA ALA A 264 13.67 -5.56 -35.75
C ALA A 264 14.25 -6.07 -37.07
N ARG A 265 14.75 -7.31 -37.09
CA ARG A 265 15.47 -7.90 -38.24
C ARG A 265 14.64 -8.94 -38.99
N GLU A 266 13.39 -9.17 -38.58
CA GLU A 266 12.52 -10.17 -39.17
C GLU A 266 11.58 -9.56 -40.22
N ARG A 267 11.14 -10.37 -41.18
CA ARG A 267 10.14 -9.95 -42.18
C ARG A 267 8.74 -10.24 -41.66
N LEU A 268 8.14 -9.26 -40.99
CA LEU A 268 6.78 -9.38 -40.45
C LEU A 268 5.73 -9.50 -41.58
N THR A 269 4.71 -10.33 -41.34
CA THR A 269 3.55 -10.44 -42.22
C THR A 269 2.70 -9.16 -42.18
N LYS A 270 1.85 -8.94 -43.19
CA LYS A 270 0.99 -7.74 -43.25
C LYS A 270 0.09 -7.60 -42.01
N LYS A 271 -0.39 -8.72 -41.46
CA LYS A 271 -1.23 -8.73 -40.26
C LYS A 271 -0.43 -8.27 -39.03
N GLU A 272 0.74 -8.85 -38.82
CA GLU A 272 1.62 -8.47 -37.70
C GLU A 272 2.06 -7.00 -37.78
N GLN A 273 2.34 -6.50 -38.99
CA GLN A 273 2.66 -5.08 -39.18
C GLN A 273 1.51 -4.16 -38.76
N LEU A 274 0.26 -4.56 -39.03
CA LEU A 274 -0.92 -3.80 -38.58
C LEU A 274 -1.06 -3.86 -37.06
N ASP A 275 -0.85 -5.02 -36.45
CA ASP A 275 -0.94 -5.19 -35.00
C ASP A 275 0.14 -4.40 -34.24
N VAL A 276 1.37 -4.39 -34.76
CA VAL A 276 2.47 -3.56 -34.21
C VAL A 276 2.12 -2.07 -34.34
N LYS A 277 1.60 -1.63 -35.50
CA LYS A 277 1.17 -0.25 -35.69
C LYS A 277 0.06 0.13 -34.71
N TYR A 278 -0.95 -0.73 -34.57
CA TYR A 278 -2.07 -0.52 -33.65
C TYR A 278 -1.59 -0.36 -32.21
N ARG A 279 -0.73 -1.25 -31.71
CA ARG A 279 -0.16 -1.15 -30.36
C ARG A 279 0.61 0.16 -30.14
N LYS A 280 1.39 0.59 -31.13
CA LYS A 280 2.11 1.88 -31.09
C LYS A 280 1.16 3.08 -31.08
N GLU A 281 0.10 3.05 -31.87
CA GLU A 281 -0.93 4.09 -31.90
C GLU A 281 -1.67 4.19 -30.56
N VAL A 282 -2.07 3.05 -29.99
CA VAL A 282 -2.70 2.99 -28.66
C VAL A 282 -1.76 3.59 -27.61
N LEU A 283 -0.49 3.22 -27.61
CA LEU A 283 0.50 3.77 -26.68
C LEU A 283 0.62 5.30 -26.83
N ASN A 284 0.62 5.81 -28.07
CA ASN A 284 0.65 7.24 -28.34
C ASN A 284 -0.60 7.95 -27.80
N PHE A 285 -1.80 7.38 -28.00
CA PHE A 285 -3.03 7.94 -27.43
C PHE A 285 -3.00 7.97 -25.90
N VAL A 286 -2.47 6.93 -25.25
CA VAL A 286 -2.30 6.90 -23.79
C VAL A 286 -1.37 8.02 -23.32
N LYS A 287 -0.23 8.22 -23.99
CA LYS A 287 0.72 9.31 -23.65
C LYS A 287 0.08 10.69 -23.83
N LYS A 288 -0.56 10.94 -24.96
CA LYS A 288 -1.30 12.19 -25.23
C LYS A 288 -2.38 12.46 -24.19
N TYR A 289 -3.09 11.42 -23.75
CA TYR A 289 -4.11 11.55 -22.71
C TYR A 289 -3.49 11.97 -21.36
N ASP A 290 -2.36 11.39 -20.98
CA ASP A 290 -1.63 11.76 -19.75
C ASP A 290 -1.10 13.19 -19.84
N GLU A 291 -0.51 13.58 -20.98
CA GLU A 291 -0.05 14.94 -21.27
C GLU A 291 -1.20 15.96 -21.19
N ALA A 292 -2.32 15.71 -21.87
CA ALA A 292 -3.51 16.55 -21.81
C ALA A 292 -4.03 16.71 -20.37
N GLY A 293 -4.02 15.63 -19.58
CA GLY A 293 -4.37 15.68 -18.16
C GLY A 293 -3.44 16.56 -17.34
N ASN A 294 -2.15 16.61 -17.66
CA ASN A 294 -1.18 17.46 -16.99
C ASN A 294 -1.35 18.94 -17.37
N ILE A 295 -1.59 19.21 -18.66
CA ILE A 295 -1.89 20.57 -19.15
C ILE A 295 -3.13 21.12 -18.44
N LEU A 296 -4.18 20.31 -18.29
CA LEU A 296 -5.40 20.73 -17.57
C LEU A 296 -5.11 21.04 -16.10
N LYS A 297 -4.26 20.27 -15.41
CA LYS A 297 -3.90 20.53 -14.01
C LYS A 297 -3.11 21.83 -13.86
N GLN A 298 -2.19 22.12 -14.78
CA GLN A 298 -1.37 23.33 -14.76
C GLN A 298 -2.22 24.60 -14.92
N LYS A 299 -3.26 24.57 -15.76
CA LYS A 299 -4.06 25.77 -16.10
C LYS A 299 -5.22 26.07 -15.14
N ARG A 300 -5.50 25.22 -14.15
CA ARG A 300 -6.64 25.43 -13.24
C ARG A 300 -6.24 26.31 -12.07
N TYR A 301 -6.94 27.43 -11.90
CA TYR A 301 -6.79 28.32 -10.75
C TYR A 301 -6.81 27.51 -9.44
N HIS A 302 -5.74 27.61 -8.66
CA HIS A 302 -5.66 26.97 -7.36
C HIS A 302 -6.36 27.87 -6.34
N VAL A 303 -7.52 27.43 -5.85
CA VAL A 303 -8.15 28.08 -4.70
C VAL A 303 -7.21 27.88 -3.50
N PRO A 304 -6.75 28.94 -2.81
CA PRO A 304 -5.87 28.77 -1.66
C PRO A 304 -6.62 27.97 -0.57
N ASP A 305 -6.20 26.73 -0.34
CA ASP A 305 -6.67 25.96 0.79
C ASP A 305 -6.09 26.55 2.08
N THR A 306 -6.87 26.60 3.15
CA THR A 306 -6.43 27.09 4.47
C THR A 306 -5.22 26.33 5.03
N SER A 307 -4.93 25.13 4.50
CA SER A 307 -3.80 24.29 4.85
C SER A 307 -2.52 24.58 4.06
N SER A 308 -2.59 25.20 2.88
CA SER A 308 -1.44 25.50 2.03
C SER A 308 -1.31 27.01 1.84
N LYS A 309 -0.49 27.66 2.68
CA LYS A 309 -0.28 29.13 2.64
C LYS A 309 0.50 29.61 1.41
N THR A 310 1.11 28.72 0.64
CA THR A 310 1.94 29.05 -0.52
C THR A 310 1.16 28.75 -1.79
N ILE A 311 0.83 29.80 -2.54
CA ILE A 311 0.37 29.65 -3.93
C ILE A 311 1.60 29.24 -4.75
N PRO A 312 1.53 28.18 -5.59
CA PRO A 312 2.62 27.89 -6.52
C PRO A 312 2.89 29.14 -7.39
N GLU A 313 4.06 29.75 -7.22
CA GLU A 313 4.48 30.97 -7.94
C GLU A 313 4.94 30.69 -9.38
N ASP A 314 5.02 29.41 -9.78
CA ASP A 314 5.47 28.99 -11.10
C ASP A 314 4.44 29.38 -12.18
N TYR A 315 4.51 30.63 -12.62
CA TYR A 315 3.86 31.10 -13.83
C TYR A 315 4.55 30.42 -15.03
N ILE A 316 3.86 29.45 -15.62
CA ILE A 316 4.31 28.85 -16.88
C ILE A 316 3.94 29.83 -17.98
N GLU A 317 4.92 30.60 -18.45
CA GLU A 317 4.79 31.40 -19.67
C GLU A 317 4.44 30.46 -20.83
N GLU A 318 3.22 30.59 -21.34
CA GLU A 318 2.84 29.88 -22.56
C GLU A 318 3.71 30.42 -23.70
N PRO A 319 4.38 29.56 -24.48
CA PRO A 319 5.20 30.03 -25.59
C PRO A 319 4.30 30.81 -26.55
N GLU A 320 4.61 32.10 -26.75
CA GLU A 320 3.89 32.96 -27.67
C GLU A 320 3.97 32.37 -29.08
N LEU A 321 2.89 31.72 -29.51
CA LEU A 321 2.75 31.22 -30.86
C LEU A 321 2.79 32.42 -31.82
N PRO A 322 3.60 32.39 -32.89
CA PRO A 322 3.71 33.50 -33.84
C PRO A 322 2.32 33.85 -34.41
N GLY A 323 1.77 35.01 -34.05
CA GLY A 323 0.43 35.47 -34.46
C GLY A 323 -0.60 35.64 -33.33
N GLY A 324 -0.25 35.31 -32.08
CA GLY A 324 -1.06 35.62 -30.89
C GLY A 324 -2.49 35.06 -30.91
N SER A 325 -3.41 35.75 -30.23
CA SER A 325 -4.81 35.34 -30.09
C SER A 325 -5.59 35.32 -31.41
N GLY A 326 -5.23 36.19 -32.37
CA GLY A 326 -5.89 36.26 -33.68
C GLY A 326 -5.66 35.01 -34.52
N ARG A 327 -4.42 34.50 -34.56
CA ARG A 327 -4.11 33.27 -35.28
C ARG A 327 -4.78 32.04 -34.66
N LEU A 328 -4.83 31.96 -33.32
CA LEU A 328 -5.55 30.88 -32.63
C LEU A 328 -7.03 30.86 -33.01
N TRP A 329 -7.65 32.04 -33.12
CA TRP A 329 -9.03 32.17 -33.55
C TRP A 329 -9.24 31.75 -35.02
N GLU A 330 -8.35 32.17 -35.91
CA GLU A 330 -8.38 31.76 -37.32
C GLU A 330 -8.17 30.25 -37.47
N GLU A 331 -7.23 29.68 -36.72
CA GLU A 331 -6.92 28.25 -36.73
C GLU A 331 -8.07 27.42 -36.15
N GLU A 332 -8.68 27.85 -35.05
CA GLU A 332 -9.88 27.22 -34.49
C GLU A 332 -11.04 27.28 -35.50
N LYS A 333 -11.23 28.42 -36.17
CA LYS A 333 -12.25 28.56 -37.21
C LYS A 333 -11.99 27.68 -38.41
N LEU A 334 -10.74 27.59 -38.85
CA LEU A 334 -10.32 26.72 -39.95
C LEU A 334 -10.53 25.26 -39.57
N MET A 335 -10.10 24.85 -38.38
CA MET A 335 -10.29 23.49 -37.86
C MET A 335 -11.78 23.16 -37.74
N ALA A 336 -12.62 24.06 -37.24
CA ALA A 336 -14.06 23.88 -37.18
C ALA A 336 -14.70 23.77 -38.57
N ALA A 337 -14.20 24.52 -39.56
CA ALA A 337 -14.67 24.44 -40.94
C ALA A 337 -14.22 23.15 -41.63
N VAL A 338 -13.02 22.64 -41.32
CA VAL A 338 -12.47 21.38 -41.83
C VAL A 338 -13.00 20.16 -41.05
N PHE A 339 -13.64 20.37 -39.90
CA PHE A 339 -14.23 19.31 -39.09
C PHE A 339 -15.54 18.82 -39.70
N HIS A 340 -15.53 17.57 -40.18
CA HIS A 340 -16.68 16.91 -40.79
C HIS A 340 -17.26 15.87 -39.81
N THR A 341 -18.53 16.02 -39.43
CA THR A 341 -19.22 15.16 -38.45
C THR A 341 -20.23 14.21 -39.07
N GLY A 342 -20.38 14.20 -40.40
CA GLY A 342 -21.43 13.47 -41.09
C GLY A 342 -21.04 12.04 -41.47
N ALA A 343 -22.02 11.12 -41.41
CA ALA A 343 -21.87 9.74 -41.90
C ALA A 343 -21.54 9.68 -43.41
N LYS A 344 -21.96 10.67 -44.20
CA LYS A 344 -21.63 10.81 -45.63
C LYS A 344 -20.15 11.17 -45.85
N ASP A 345 -19.54 11.92 -44.93
CA ASP A 345 -18.13 12.31 -45.03
C ASP A 345 -17.20 11.15 -44.68
N ALA A 346 -17.64 10.24 -43.80
CA ALA A 346 -16.93 8.99 -43.52
C ALA A 346 -16.86 8.06 -44.75
N ILE A 347 -17.91 8.03 -45.58
CA ILE A 347 -17.95 7.23 -46.82
C ILE A 347 -16.94 7.76 -47.84
N ASN A 348 -16.82 9.08 -47.99
CA ASN A 348 -15.82 9.71 -48.85
C ASN A 348 -14.39 9.40 -48.38
N LYS A 349 -14.16 9.24 -47.08
CA LYS A 349 -12.85 8.84 -46.53
C LYS A 349 -12.48 7.38 -46.84
N ILE A 350 -13.47 6.49 -46.89
CA ILE A 350 -13.28 5.06 -47.20
C ILE A 350 -13.12 4.87 -48.72
N GLY A 351 -13.79 5.67 -49.54
CA GLY A 351 -13.75 5.59 -51.01
C GLY A 351 -12.41 5.98 -51.66
N VAL A 352 -11.53 6.69 -50.96
CA VAL A 352 -10.22 7.15 -51.52
C VAL A 352 -9.11 6.09 -51.34
N GLY A 353 -9.37 4.98 -50.62
CA GLY A 353 -8.40 3.91 -50.37
C GLY A 353 -8.48 2.70 -51.33
N LEU A 354 -9.40 2.69 -52.28
CA LEU A 354 -9.55 1.61 -53.27
C LEU A 354 -9.46 2.20 -54.67
N SER A 355 -8.23 2.27 -55.21
CA SER A 355 -8.03 2.48 -56.64
C SER A 355 -8.70 1.31 -57.38
N PRO A 356 -9.65 1.55 -58.31
CA PRO A 356 -10.20 0.48 -59.11
C PRO A 356 -9.09 -0.06 -60.00
N ILE A 357 -8.75 -1.33 -59.81
CA ILE A 357 -7.98 -2.11 -60.76
C ILE A 357 -8.80 -2.10 -62.06
N PHE A 358 -8.39 -1.26 -63.01
CA PHE A 358 -8.87 -1.33 -64.38
C PHE A 358 -8.36 -2.65 -64.95
N CYS A 359 -9.25 -3.64 -65.05
CA CYS A 359 -9.06 -4.74 -65.98
C CYS A 359 -9.08 -4.16 -67.41
N PHE A 360 -8.00 -4.41 -68.14
CA PHE A 360 -7.99 -4.45 -69.60
C PHE A 360 -7.61 -5.86 -70.04
#